data_AF-W1YRM1-F1
#
_entry.id   AF-W1YRM1-F1
#
_cell.length_a   1.000
_cell.length_b   1.000
_cell.length_c   1.000
_cell.angle_alpha   90.00
_cell.angle_beta   90.00
_cell.angle_gamma   90.00
#
_symmetry.space_group_name_H-M   'P 1'
#
loop_
_entity.id
_entity.type
_entity.pdbx_description
1 polymer ?
#
loop_
_entity_poly.entity_id
_entity_poly.type
_entity_poly.pdbx_seq_one_letter_code
_entity_poly.pdbx_strand_id
1 'polypeptide(L)' 'VPFDKLEEETVQWCNEILELSPMALRMLKGAFNADTDGLAGLQQFAGDATLMYYTIDEAKEGRDAFKEKRKP' A
#
# COMPACT_ATOMS: atom_id res chain seq x y z
N VAL A 1 5.46 24.04 -15.50
CA VAL A 1 6.83 24.59 -15.65
C VAL A 1 7.12 24.86 -17.12
N PRO A 2 8.08 25.73 -17.49
CA PRO A 2 8.52 25.90 -18.88
C PRO A 2 8.93 24.58 -19.54
N PHE A 3 8.78 24.46 -20.86
CA PHE A 3 8.99 23.19 -21.58
C PHE A 3 10.42 22.65 -21.44
N ASP A 4 11.40 23.55 -21.49
CA ASP A 4 12.82 23.26 -21.30
C ASP A 4 13.17 22.74 -19.89
N LYS A 5 12.28 22.92 -18.92
CA LYS A 5 12.44 22.45 -17.53
C LYS A 5 11.54 21.28 -17.15
N LEU A 6 10.72 20.79 -18.08
CA LEU A 6 9.70 19.80 -17.78
C LEU A 6 10.27 18.53 -17.15
N GLU A 7 11.37 18.02 -17.70
CA GLU A 7 11.99 16.79 -17.23
C GLU A 7 12.66 16.98 -15.86
N GLU A 8 13.42 18.06 -15.70
CA GLU A 8 14.11 18.40 -14.44
C GLU A 8 13.11 18.46 -13.27
N GLU A 9 12.02 19.20 -13.46
CA GLU A 9 10.98 19.38 -12.45
C GLU A 9 10.23 18.07 -12.18
N THR A 10 9.95 17.27 -13.21
CA THR A 10 9.31 15.95 -13.03
C THR A 10 10.19 15.02 -12.18
N VAL A 11 11.49 14.96 -12.47
CA VAL A 11 12.44 14.14 -11.72
C VAL A 11 12.57 14.64 -10.28
N GLN A 12 12.58 15.95 -10.06
CA GLN A 12 12.59 16.52 -8.72
C GLN A 12 11.40 16.03 -7.89
N TRP A 13 10.17 16.13 -8.41
CA TRP A 13 8.97 15.64 -7.72
C TRP A 13 9.05 14.13 -7.44
N CYS A 14 9.55 13.34 -8.40
CA CYS A 14 9.76 11.90 -8.18
C CYS A 14 10.73 11.64 -7.01
N ASN A 15 11.84 12.38 -6.94
CA ASN A 15 12.80 12.25 -5.86
C ASN A 15 12.19 12.64 -4.51
N GLU A 16 11.41 13.71 -4.44
CA GLU A 16 10.69 14.10 -3.21
C GLU A 16 9.72 13.01 -2.74
N ILE A 17 9.02 12.33 -3.65
CA ILE A 17 8.14 11.20 -3.32
C ILE A 17 8.95 9.98 -2.85
N LEU A 18 10.12 9.73 -3.43
CA LEU A 18 10.97 8.58 -3.08
C LEU A 18 11.55 8.65 -1.66
N GLU A 19 11.64 9.85 -1.07
CA GLU A 19 12.04 10.03 0.33
C GLU A 19 10.94 9.64 1.34
N LEU A 20 9.70 9.42 0.88
CA LEU A 20 8.56 9.07 1.74
C LEU A 20 8.38 7.55 1.89
N SER A 21 7.65 7.13 2.92
CA SER A 21 7.37 5.70 3.16
C SER A 21 6.58 5.09 2.00
N PRO A 22 7.11 4.05 1.31
CA PRO A 22 6.41 3.42 0.20
C PRO A 22 5.08 2.80 0.61
N MET A 23 4.99 2.27 1.83
CA MET A 23 3.75 1.69 2.36
C MET A 23 2.70 2.78 2.65
N ALA A 24 3.12 3.91 3.22
CA ALA A 24 2.21 5.03 3.47
C ALA A 24 1.66 5.61 2.17
N LEU A 25 2.53 5.83 1.17
CA LEU A 25 2.13 6.30 -0.16
C LEU A 25 1.13 5.35 -0.82
N ARG A 26 1.37 4.03 -0.74
CA ARG A 26 0.45 3.03 -1.27
C ARG A 26 -0.93 3.11 -0.61
N MET A 27 -0.97 3.14 0.72
CA MET A 27 -2.22 3.21 1.48
C MET A 27 -2.99 4.50 1.20
N LEU A 28 -2.30 5.64 1.12
CA LEU A 28 -2.91 6.93 0.78
C LEU A 28 -3.54 6.92 -0.63
N LYS A 29 -2.80 6.40 -1.63
CA LYS A 29 -3.34 6.26 -2.98
C LYS A 29 -4.56 5.34 -3.00
N GLY A 30 -4.49 4.20 -2.30
CA GLY A 30 -5.63 3.28 -2.18
C GLY A 30 -6.84 3.94 -1.52
N ALA A 31 -6.63 4.75 -0.47
CA ALA A 31 -7.69 5.48 0.22
C ALA A 31 -8.34 6.53 -0.68
N PHE A 32 -7.56 7.29 -1.46
CA PHE A 32 -8.09 8.25 -2.42
C PHE A 32 -8.90 7.57 -3.53
N ASN A 33 -8.44 6.43 -4.05
CA ASN A 33 -9.20 5.66 -5.04
C ASN A 33 -10.49 5.06 -4.45
N ALA A 34 -10.47 4.63 -3.18
CA ALA A 34 -11.65 4.06 -2.52
C ALA A 34 -12.82 5.03 -2.39
N ASP A 35 -12.57 6.34 -2.38
CA ASP A 35 -13.61 7.38 -2.35
C ASP A 35 -14.44 7.40 -3.65
N THR A 36 -13.83 7.11 -4.80
CA THR A 36 -14.48 7.22 -6.12
C THR A 36 -14.81 5.89 -6.77
N ASP A 37 -14.00 4.85 -6.52
CA ASP A 37 -14.05 3.59 -7.28
C ASP A 37 -14.97 2.55 -6.63
N GLY A 38 -15.68 2.93 -5.56
CA GLY A 38 -16.62 2.09 -4.83
C GLY A 38 -16.00 0.76 -4.40
N LEU A 39 -16.63 -0.35 -4.79
CA LEU A 39 -16.16 -1.69 -4.42
C LEU A 39 -14.79 -2.04 -5.01
N ALA A 40 -14.43 -1.50 -6.18
CA ALA A 40 -13.11 -1.76 -6.76
C ALA A 40 -12.00 -1.06 -5.96
N GLY A 41 -12.22 0.20 -5.56
CA GLY A 41 -11.28 0.93 -4.71
C GLY A 41 -11.15 0.31 -3.32
N LEU A 42 -12.27 -0.10 -2.71
CA LEU A 42 -12.27 -0.83 -1.43
C LEU A 42 -11.51 -2.16 -1.54
N GLN A 43 -11.64 -2.89 -2.65
CA GLN A 43 -10.94 -4.15 -2.87
C GLN A 43 -9.42 -3.96 -2.91
N GLN A 44 -8.92 -2.91 -3.57
CA GLN A 44 -7.50 -2.58 -3.57
C GLN A 44 -7.03 -2.20 -2.15
N PHE A 45 -7.73 -1.28 -1.49
CA PHE A 45 -7.37 -0.79 -0.16
C PHE A 45 -7.36 -1.90 0.90
N ALA A 46 -8.39 -2.74 0.92
CA ALA A 46 -8.47 -3.88 1.83
C ALA A 46 -7.40 -4.96 1.52
N GLY A 47 -7.02 -5.11 0.24
CA GLY A 47 -5.92 -5.98 -0.17
C GLY A 47 -4.59 -5.55 0.44
N ASP A 48 -4.28 -4.25 0.41
CA ASP A 48 -3.07 -3.70 1.04
C ASP A 48 -3.11 -3.79 2.58
N ALA A 49 -4.28 -3.60 3.19
CA ALA A 49 -4.46 -3.86 4.62
C ALA A 49 -4.21 -5.34 4.99
N THR A 50 -4.67 -6.27 4.15
CA THR A 50 -4.42 -7.71 4.32
C THR A 50 -2.93 -8.04 4.18
N LEU A 51 -2.23 -7.40 3.24
CA LEU A 51 -0.78 -7.53 3.10
C LEU A 51 -0.06 -7.10 4.38
N MET A 52 -0.44 -5.96 4.97
CA MET A 52 0.14 -5.52 6.24
C MET A 52 -0.16 -6.50 7.37
N TYR A 53 -1.40 -7.01 7.47
CA TYR A 53 -1.77 -8.02 8.46
C TYR A 53 -0.90 -9.28 8.35
N TYR A 54 -0.58 -9.76 7.14
CA TYR A 54 0.28 -10.94 6.99
C TYR A 54 1.71 -10.76 7.52
N THR A 55 2.16 -9.54 7.84
CA THR A 55 3.49 -9.29 8.41
C THR A 55 3.55 -9.45 9.93
N ILE A 56 2.41 -9.36 10.64
CA ILE A 56 2.35 -9.38 12.10
C ILE A 56 2.28 -10.79 12.67
N ASP A 57 2.62 -10.93 13.95
CA ASP A 57 2.73 -12.24 14.60
C ASP A 57 1.39 -12.94 14.78
N GLU A 58 0.30 -12.19 14.94
CA GLU A 58 -1.06 -12.75 14.98
C GLU A 58 -1.39 -13.55 13.70
N ALA A 59 -1.08 -13.00 12.53
CA ALA A 59 -1.31 -13.66 11.25
C ALA A 59 -0.40 -14.90 11.08
N LYS A 60 0.84 -14.83 11.58
CA LYS A 60 1.77 -15.97 11.56
C LYS A 60 1.27 -17.10 12.43
N GLU A 61 0.77 -16.79 13.63
CA GLU A 61 0.19 -17.77 14.55
C GLU A 61 -1.01 -18.49 13.90
N GLY A 62 -1.95 -17.74 13.32
CA GLY A 62 -3.08 -18.34 12.61
C GLY A 62 -2.66 -19.27 11.47
N ARG A 63 -1.65 -18.87 10.68
CA ARG A 63 -1.08 -19.69 9.61
C ARG A 63 -0.42 -20.97 10.15
N ASP A 64 0.36 -20.85 11.21
CA ASP A 64 1.16 -21.95 11.74
C ASP A 64 0.28 -22.96 12.50
N ALA A 65 -0.68 -22.49 13.30
CA ALA A 65 -1.69 -23.35 13.93
C ALA A 65 -2.48 -24.17 12.91
N PHE A 66 -2.86 -23.57 11.77
CA PHE A 66 -3.52 -24.30 10.68
C PHE A 66 -2.64 -25.41 10.11
N LYS A 67 -1.35 -25.13 9.86
CA LYS A 67 -0.37 -26.13 9.36
C LYS A 67 -0.16 -27.25 10.37
N GLU A 68 -0.10 -26.91 11.65
CA GLU A 68 0.13 -27.83 12.76
C GLU A 68 -1.16 -28.57 13.22
N LYS A 69 -2.32 -28.24 12.63
CA LYS A 69 -3.64 -28.81 12.97
C LYS A 69 -4.00 -28.64 14.45
N ARG A 70 -3.56 -27.55 15.06
CA ARG A 70 -3.94 -27.16 16.43
C ARG A 70 -4.84 -25.93 16.39
N LYS A 71 -5.40 -25.58 17.56
CA LYS A 71 -6.07 -24.29 17.71
C LYS A 71 -5.01 -23.17 17.75
N PRO A 72 -5.25 -22.04 17.07
CA PRO A 72 -4.47 -20.82 17.28
C PRO A 72 -4.65 -20.30 18.71
#